data_AF-A0A528VP83-F1
#
_entry.id   AF-A0A528VP83-F1
#
_cell.length_a   1.000
_cell.length_b   1.000
_cell.length_c   1.000
_cell.angle_alpha   90.00
_cell.angle_beta   90.00
_cell.angle_gamma   90.00
#
_symmetry.space_group_name_H-M   'P 1'
#
loop_
_entity.id
_entity.type
_entity.pdbx_description
1 polymer ?
#
loop_
_entity_poly.entity_id
_entity_poly.type
_entity_poly.pdbx_seq_one_letter_code
_entity_poly.pdbx_strand_id
1 'polypeptide(L)'
;MDQTTYRFVRSILHTNRIELDGVGQPNIGLGGHYAKQQVEIYKGISQALARFMIKSNGEHTSDFYNNLKDFTDQLVTTAASAAPSSVLNDIGESGERALLAEIPVVTKTSTDEVESWIKDHPNLSDNVAASFAAGVMYEMRRHVNPKSTQIPTSVSTELASYAAWRALEMAPLDEAGAVAEKLNAMATSANQIIDDVQSKIAATTNSFGEASEQLRERTNAAIDAAESAAKQAGEFGLRTKDLGERIDAFEAAIDAKTQEAQHKLDSFLDAAKARTTYQHIVMYWDDRAKASRGALDLSSLALVTLLIVLPAIAIYENEAVIALLKHLIDATYLPLGTEPNAVVLTVATVSRLVVITIPLALYFWLIKLIVRFNMRSMLLMDDARQRSTIIETYYRMIEQQAATKEDRALILQALCRPPPGHGSDSIEPPNFTEVIEKGIGKA
;
A
#
# COMPACT_ATOMS: atom_id res chain seq x y z
N MET A 1 46.26 -19.48 16.63
CA MET A 1 47.31 -18.45 16.78
C MET A 1 48.69 -19.05 17.02
N ASP A 2 49.57 -18.90 16.04
CA ASP A 2 51.01 -19.06 16.19
C ASP A 2 51.63 -17.85 16.93
N GLN A 3 52.88 -18.01 17.35
CA GLN A 3 53.58 -16.98 18.12
C GLN A 3 53.81 -15.70 17.30
N THR A 4 54.02 -15.83 15.99
CA THR A 4 54.28 -14.71 15.08
C THR A 4 53.06 -13.81 14.97
N THR A 5 51.89 -14.40 14.71
CA THR A 5 50.59 -13.71 14.65
C THR A 5 50.26 -13.09 16.01
N TYR A 6 50.54 -13.80 17.11
CA TYR A 6 50.37 -13.23 18.44
C TYR A 6 51.20 -11.98 18.66
N ARG A 7 52.51 -12.02 18.37
CA ARG A 7 53.42 -10.87 18.54
C ARG A 7 52.99 -9.69 17.69
N PHE A 8 52.51 -9.94 16.47
CA PHE A 8 51.96 -8.92 15.59
C PHE A 8 50.68 -8.28 16.14
N VAL A 9 49.67 -9.08 16.52
CA VAL A 9 48.44 -8.53 17.12
C VAL A 9 48.76 -7.79 18.41
N ARG A 10 49.69 -8.33 19.20
CA ARG A 10 50.17 -7.71 20.43
C ARG A 10 50.88 -6.40 20.16
N SER A 11 51.74 -6.27 19.14
CA SER A 11 52.44 -5.01 18.84
C SER A 11 51.48 -3.90 18.47
N ILE A 12 50.33 -4.22 17.87
CA ILE A 12 49.27 -3.22 17.61
C ILE A 12 48.55 -2.84 18.91
N LEU A 13 48.22 -3.84 19.73
CA LEU A 13 47.44 -3.66 20.96
C LEU A 13 48.32 -3.48 22.21
N HIS A 14 49.58 -3.04 22.04
CA HIS A 14 50.56 -3.24 23.10
C HIS A 14 50.36 -2.28 24.29
N THR A 15 49.87 -1.08 24.00
CA THR A 15 50.04 0.09 24.84
C THR A 15 48.73 0.87 25.00
N ASN A 16 48.43 1.24 26.24
CA ASN A 16 47.30 2.09 26.60
C ASN A 16 47.71 3.57 26.81
N ARG A 17 49.00 3.88 26.58
CA ARG A 17 49.63 5.18 26.84
C ARG A 17 50.50 5.62 25.67
N ILE A 18 50.15 6.70 25.01
CA ILE A 18 51.03 7.30 23.98
C ILE A 18 51.55 8.64 24.46
N GLU A 19 52.87 8.79 24.42
CA GLU A 19 53.54 10.06 24.64
C GLU A 19 53.31 10.95 23.43
N LEU A 20 52.77 12.15 23.67
CA LEU A 20 52.54 13.14 22.62
C LEU A 20 53.84 13.95 22.47
N ASP A 21 54.66 13.60 21.47
CA ASP A 21 55.87 14.35 21.15
C ASP A 21 55.54 15.83 20.93
N GLY A 22 55.97 16.66 21.88
CA GLY A 22 55.55 18.04 21.99
C GLY A 22 56.32 18.97 21.06
N VAL A 23 55.72 19.36 19.93
CA VAL A 23 55.84 20.72 19.38
C VAL A 23 54.57 21.08 18.58
N GLY A 24 53.63 21.81 19.20
CA GLY A 24 52.84 22.81 18.47
C GLY A 24 51.39 22.53 18.04
N GLN A 25 50.72 21.45 18.45
CA GLN A 25 49.28 21.28 18.13
C GLN A 25 48.35 21.79 19.25
N PRO A 26 47.32 22.60 18.92
CA PRO A 26 46.52 23.32 19.91
C PRO A 26 45.60 22.41 20.74
N ASN A 27 45.39 22.87 21.97
CA ASN A 27 44.70 22.26 23.11
C ASN A 27 43.16 22.16 22.90
N ILE A 28 42.68 21.53 21.82
CA ILE A 28 41.25 21.49 21.46
C ILE A 28 40.67 20.09 21.78
N GLY A 29 39.87 19.97 22.85
CA GLY A 29 38.87 18.89 23.03
C GLY A 29 39.34 17.46 22.70
N LEU A 30 40.61 17.15 22.98
CA LEU A 30 41.33 16.01 22.39
C LEU A 30 40.67 14.66 22.69
N GLY A 31 40.12 14.43 23.88
CA GLY A 31 39.55 13.12 24.24
C GLY A 31 38.44 12.64 23.29
N GLY A 32 37.49 13.52 22.94
CA GLY A 32 36.36 13.16 22.07
C GLY A 32 36.74 13.04 20.59
N HIS A 33 37.61 13.91 20.10
CA HIS A 33 38.14 13.82 18.74
C HIS A 33 39.07 12.62 18.57
N TYR A 34 39.83 12.29 19.60
CA TYR A 34 40.75 11.16 19.60
C TYR A 34 40.01 9.83 19.63
N ALA A 35 38.99 9.67 20.47
CA ALA A 35 38.16 8.45 20.48
C ALA A 35 37.57 8.13 19.09
N LYS A 36 37.10 9.16 18.35
CA LYS A 36 36.64 8.99 16.97
C LYS A 36 37.77 8.60 16.02
N GLN A 37 38.94 9.24 16.13
CA GLN A 37 40.11 8.88 15.31
C GLN A 37 40.59 7.46 15.60
N GLN A 38 40.59 7.01 16.86
CA GLN A 38 40.91 5.63 17.24
C GLN A 38 40.02 4.63 16.53
N VAL A 39 38.70 4.84 16.58
CA VAL A 39 37.73 3.96 15.92
C VAL A 39 38.02 3.86 14.42
N GLU A 40 38.32 4.98 13.76
CA GLU A 40 38.62 4.98 12.32
C GLU A 40 39.96 4.29 12.00
N ILE A 41 40.99 4.43 12.85
CA ILE A 41 42.26 3.71 12.68
C ILE A 41 42.05 2.21 12.85
N TYR A 42 41.33 1.77 13.88
CA TYR A 42 40.99 0.37 14.09
C TYR A 42 40.21 -0.24 12.91
N LYS A 43 39.24 0.49 12.35
CA LYS A 43 38.52 0.09 11.13
C LYS A 43 39.45 -0.01 9.93
N GLY A 44 40.41 0.90 9.81
CA GLY A 44 41.46 0.83 8.78
C GLY A 44 42.28 -0.46 8.89
N ILE A 45 42.68 -0.83 10.11
CA ILE A 45 43.42 -2.08 10.39
C ILE A 45 42.55 -3.31 10.08
N SER A 46 41.31 -3.36 10.59
CA SER A 46 40.39 -4.49 10.36
C SER A 46 40.12 -4.68 8.86
N GLN A 47 39.93 -3.59 8.11
CA GLN A 47 39.73 -3.61 6.67
C GLN A 47 41.00 -4.02 5.89
N ALA A 48 42.19 -3.60 6.32
CA ALA A 48 43.44 -4.04 5.71
C ALA A 48 43.65 -5.55 5.87
N LEU A 49 43.41 -6.07 7.07
CA LEU A 49 43.50 -7.51 7.36
C LEU A 49 42.46 -8.33 6.60
N ALA A 50 41.19 -7.88 6.57
CA ALA A 50 40.15 -8.56 5.79
C ALA A 50 40.49 -8.62 4.30
N ARG A 51 40.93 -7.48 3.71
CA ARG A 51 41.35 -7.44 2.29
C ARG A 51 42.51 -8.39 2.01
N PHE A 52 43.49 -8.46 2.90
CA PHE A 52 44.60 -9.40 2.79
C PHE A 52 44.10 -10.85 2.80
N MET A 53 43.27 -11.23 3.77
CA MET A 53 42.77 -12.59 3.90
C MET A 53 41.88 -13.03 2.73
N ILE A 54 41.08 -12.12 2.16
CA ILE A 54 40.29 -12.36 0.95
C ILE A 54 41.21 -12.60 -0.25
N LYS A 55 42.26 -11.78 -0.39
CA LYS A 55 43.23 -11.94 -1.47
C LYS A 55 43.98 -13.28 -1.37
N SER A 56 44.35 -13.71 -0.16
CA SER A 56 45.13 -14.93 0.05
C SER A 56 44.29 -16.21 -0.06
N ASN A 57 43.01 -16.19 0.34
CA ASN A 57 42.14 -17.38 0.34
C ASN A 57 41.14 -17.43 -0.82
N GLY A 58 41.01 -16.36 -1.60
CA GLY A 58 40.11 -16.26 -2.75
C GLY A 58 38.73 -15.65 -2.42
N GLU A 59 38.05 -15.18 -3.46
CA GLU A 59 36.82 -14.35 -3.36
C GLU A 59 35.65 -15.04 -2.65
N HIS A 60 35.56 -16.37 -2.68
CA HIS A 60 34.50 -17.14 -2.02
C HIS A 60 34.52 -16.99 -0.49
N THR A 61 35.62 -16.51 0.09
CA THR A 61 35.75 -16.24 1.53
C THR A 61 35.41 -14.78 1.91
N SER A 62 35.03 -13.95 0.93
CA SER A 62 34.78 -12.52 1.14
C SER A 62 33.71 -12.23 2.20
N ASP A 63 32.57 -12.91 2.14
CA ASP A 63 31.50 -12.74 3.12
C ASP A 63 31.96 -13.03 4.55
N PHE A 64 32.74 -14.11 4.73
CA PHE A 64 33.26 -14.47 6.04
C PHE A 64 34.22 -13.41 6.61
N TYR A 65 35.15 -12.90 5.81
CA TYR A 65 36.10 -11.88 6.27
C TYR A 65 35.45 -10.50 6.43
N ASN A 66 34.44 -10.17 5.63
CA ASN A 66 33.61 -8.98 5.82
C ASN A 66 32.82 -9.07 7.12
N ASN A 67 32.24 -10.22 7.46
CA ASN A 67 31.57 -10.44 8.74
C ASN A 67 32.54 -10.30 9.93
N LEU A 68 33.79 -10.79 9.81
CA LEU A 68 34.82 -10.61 10.85
C LEU A 68 35.23 -9.15 11.02
N LYS A 69 35.38 -8.42 9.90
CA LYS A 69 35.63 -6.97 9.91
C LYS A 69 34.50 -6.24 10.63
N ASP A 70 33.26 -6.48 10.23
CA ASP A 70 32.09 -5.77 10.79
C ASP A 70 31.88 -6.08 12.27
N PHE A 71 32.12 -7.34 12.68
CA PHE A 71 32.16 -7.71 14.09
C PHE A 71 33.23 -6.92 14.87
N THR A 72 34.45 -6.82 14.33
CA THR A 72 35.54 -6.06 14.94
C THR A 72 35.19 -4.57 15.04
N ASP A 73 34.65 -4.00 13.97
CA ASP A 73 34.23 -2.59 13.91
C ASP A 73 33.17 -2.29 14.99
N GLN A 74 32.22 -3.22 15.19
CA GLN A 74 31.20 -3.12 16.24
C GLN A 74 31.81 -3.20 17.65
N LEU A 75 32.75 -4.12 17.88
CA LEU A 75 33.45 -4.22 19.17
C LEU A 75 34.16 -2.91 19.51
N VAL A 76 34.96 -2.38 18.58
CA VAL A 76 35.73 -1.15 18.82
C VAL A 76 34.82 0.06 19.02
N THR A 77 33.77 0.19 18.21
CA THR A 77 32.82 1.31 18.35
C THR A 77 32.13 1.27 19.72
N THR A 78 31.73 0.08 20.17
CA THR A 78 31.11 -0.12 21.49
C THR A 78 32.10 0.20 22.60
N ALA A 79 33.33 -0.34 22.53
CA ALA A 79 34.38 -0.13 23.52
C ALA A 79 34.73 1.36 23.67
N ALA A 80 35.00 2.04 22.56
CA ALA A 80 35.38 3.45 22.54
C ALA A 80 34.28 4.37 23.08
N SER A 81 33.00 3.99 22.91
CA SER A 81 31.88 4.73 23.49
C SER A 81 31.77 4.56 25.01
N ALA A 82 32.19 3.40 25.54
CA ALA A 82 32.10 3.07 26.96
C ALA A 82 33.36 3.47 27.76
N ALA A 83 34.51 3.63 27.07
CA ALA A 83 35.80 3.99 27.64
C ALA A 83 36.37 5.25 26.95
N PRO A 84 35.87 6.46 27.29
CA PRO A 84 36.38 7.68 26.69
C PRO A 84 37.85 7.91 27.11
N SER A 85 38.72 8.19 26.13
CA SER A 85 40.12 8.53 26.40
C SER A 85 40.25 9.86 27.14
N SER A 86 41.08 9.90 28.18
CA SER A 86 41.39 11.11 28.94
C SER A 86 42.82 11.56 28.66
N VAL A 87 43.02 12.84 28.34
CA VAL A 87 44.36 13.42 28.31
C VAL A 87 44.77 13.73 29.75
N LEU A 88 45.79 13.03 30.24
CA LEU A 88 46.41 13.39 31.51
C LEU A 88 47.42 14.51 31.23
N ASN A 89 47.15 15.69 31.79
CA ASN A 89 48.04 16.85 31.69
C ASN A 89 49.18 16.82 32.73
N ASP A 90 49.35 15.72 33.46
CA ASP A 90 50.26 15.68 34.60
C ASP A 90 50.86 14.28 34.76
N ILE A 91 51.96 14.20 35.52
CA ILE A 91 52.76 13.03 35.94
C ILE A 91 54.12 12.93 35.21
N GLY A 92 55.00 13.89 35.47
CA GLY A 92 56.45 13.78 35.27
C GLY A 92 57.19 15.12 35.34
N GLU A 93 58.40 15.14 35.91
CA GLU A 93 59.29 16.34 35.91
C GLU A 93 59.62 16.86 34.51
N SER A 94 59.37 16.08 33.45
CA SER A 94 59.63 16.39 32.04
C SER A 94 58.54 17.24 31.36
N GLY A 95 57.35 17.41 31.94
CA GLY A 95 56.25 18.20 31.34
C GLY A 95 55.64 17.56 30.07
N GLU A 96 55.90 16.28 29.83
CA GLU A 96 55.38 15.54 28.68
C GLU A 96 53.87 15.24 28.84
N ARG A 97 53.11 15.44 27.76
CA ARG A 97 51.68 15.09 27.72
C ARG A 97 51.56 13.66 27.25
N ALA A 98 50.82 12.84 27.99
CA ALA A 98 50.49 11.48 27.56
C ALA A 98 48.99 11.32 27.43
N LEU A 99 48.56 10.64 26.37
CA LEU A 99 47.20 10.16 26.28
C LEU A 99 47.11 8.82 27.00
N LEU A 100 46.24 8.72 28.00
CA LEU A 100 45.89 7.47 28.64
C LEU A 100 44.48 7.08 28.21
N ALA A 101 44.33 5.88 27.67
CA ALA A 101 43.04 5.30 27.33
C ALA A 101 42.85 3.98 28.09
N GLU A 102 41.60 3.66 28.44
CA GLU A 102 41.29 2.37 29.06
C GLU A 102 41.32 1.23 28.03
N ILE A 103 41.17 1.55 26.74
CA ILE A 103 41.39 0.66 25.62
C ILE A 103 42.79 0.88 24.99
N PRO A 104 43.38 -0.11 24.31
CA PRO A 104 44.65 0.07 23.64
C PRO A 104 44.60 1.21 22.63
N VAL A 105 45.71 1.93 22.52
CA VAL A 105 45.82 3.11 21.67
C VAL A 105 46.54 2.73 20.38
N VAL A 106 45.88 2.94 19.24
CA VAL A 106 46.43 2.71 17.90
C VAL A 106 46.75 4.03 17.20
N THR A 107 47.80 4.08 16.40
CA THR A 107 48.14 5.29 15.63
C THR A 107 48.11 5.00 14.14
N LYS A 108 48.27 6.04 13.32
CA LYS A 108 48.48 5.85 11.88
C LYS A 108 49.74 5.01 11.60
N THR A 109 50.75 5.09 12.45
CA THR A 109 51.92 4.19 12.38
C THR A 109 51.50 2.73 12.52
N SER A 110 50.52 2.42 13.38
CA SER A 110 49.99 1.05 13.51
C SER A 110 49.34 0.53 12.22
N THR A 111 48.65 1.39 11.45
CA THR A 111 48.14 0.99 10.12
C THR A 111 49.27 0.73 9.12
N ASP A 112 50.33 1.55 9.15
CA ASP A 112 51.48 1.39 8.25
C ASP A 112 52.29 0.12 8.62
N GLU A 113 52.43 -0.17 9.91
CA GLU A 113 53.03 -1.41 10.44
C GLU A 113 52.24 -2.65 10.01
N VAL A 114 50.90 -2.60 10.07
CA VAL A 114 50.02 -3.67 9.58
C VAL A 114 50.26 -3.92 8.09
N GLU A 115 50.27 -2.87 7.28
CA GLU A 115 50.50 -3.01 5.85
C GLU A 115 51.90 -3.53 5.51
N SER A 116 52.93 -3.10 6.24
CA SER A 116 54.30 -3.61 6.09
C SER A 116 54.38 -5.09 6.47
N TRP A 117 53.85 -5.45 7.64
CA TRP A 117 53.91 -6.82 8.14
C TRP A 117 53.18 -7.80 7.21
N ILE A 118 52.03 -7.40 6.66
CA ILE A 118 51.29 -8.18 5.67
C ILE A 118 52.12 -8.42 4.39
N LYS A 119 52.87 -7.41 3.92
CA LYS A 119 53.73 -7.54 2.74
C LYS A 119 54.87 -8.53 2.99
N ASP A 120 55.41 -8.54 4.19
CA ASP A 120 56.53 -9.41 4.57
C ASP A 120 56.10 -10.86 4.84
N HIS A 121 54.79 -11.10 5.08
CA HIS A 121 54.24 -12.43 5.41
C HIS A 121 53.07 -12.81 4.49
N PRO A 122 53.30 -13.05 3.18
CA PRO A 122 52.22 -13.34 2.23
C PRO A 122 51.51 -14.68 2.47
N ASN A 123 52.18 -15.64 3.11
CA ASN A 123 51.72 -17.02 3.29
C ASN A 123 51.50 -17.36 4.77
N LEU A 124 50.54 -16.69 5.40
CA LEU A 124 50.18 -16.96 6.80
C LEU A 124 49.26 -18.18 6.88
N SER A 125 49.61 -19.14 7.73
CA SER A 125 48.74 -20.29 8.04
C SER A 125 47.53 -19.90 8.87
N ASP A 126 47.65 -18.80 9.61
CA ASP A 126 46.68 -18.36 10.59
C ASP A 126 45.67 -17.39 10.01
N ASN A 127 44.47 -17.41 10.56
CA ASN A 127 43.46 -16.42 10.25
C ASN A 127 43.72 -15.12 11.02
N VAL A 128 44.63 -14.29 10.50
CA VAL A 128 45.06 -13.06 11.19
C VAL A 128 43.92 -12.08 11.44
N ALA A 129 42.89 -12.05 10.58
CA ALA A 129 41.70 -11.25 10.81
C ALA A 129 40.92 -11.74 12.06
N ALA A 130 40.72 -13.04 12.21
CA ALA A 130 40.11 -13.61 13.41
C ALA A 130 40.99 -13.43 14.66
N SER A 131 42.32 -13.58 14.52
CA SER A 131 43.30 -13.34 15.58
C SER A 131 43.29 -11.90 16.08
N PHE A 132 43.19 -10.93 15.16
CA PHE A 132 43.07 -9.52 15.51
C PHE A 132 41.75 -9.22 16.23
N ALA A 133 40.62 -9.72 15.71
CA ALA A 133 39.32 -9.57 16.36
C ALA A 133 39.31 -10.18 17.77
N ALA A 134 39.95 -11.34 17.95
CA ALA A 134 40.13 -11.99 19.24
C ALA A 134 40.98 -11.15 20.20
N GLY A 135 42.09 -10.57 19.73
CA GLY A 135 42.94 -9.67 20.51
C GLY A 135 42.18 -8.42 20.95
N VAL A 136 41.45 -7.78 20.04
CA VAL A 136 40.60 -6.61 20.33
C VAL A 136 39.55 -6.97 21.39
N MET A 137 38.84 -8.08 21.21
CA MET A 137 37.85 -8.56 22.17
C MET A 137 38.48 -8.81 23.55
N TYR A 138 39.65 -9.44 23.60
CA TYR A 138 40.35 -9.72 24.86
C TYR A 138 40.76 -8.43 25.57
N GLU A 139 41.45 -7.51 24.89
CA GLU A 139 41.96 -6.28 25.50
C GLU A 139 40.82 -5.32 25.91
N MET A 140 39.72 -5.31 25.16
CA MET A 140 38.56 -4.43 25.43
C MET A 140 37.46 -5.10 26.27
N ARG A 141 37.69 -6.31 26.81
CA ARG A 141 36.67 -7.11 27.53
C ARG A 141 36.02 -6.45 28.75
N ARG A 142 36.65 -5.41 29.31
CA ARG A 142 36.10 -4.61 30.41
C ARG A 142 34.95 -3.71 29.97
N HIS A 143 34.91 -3.35 28.68
CA HIS A 143 33.98 -2.39 28.10
C HIS A 143 33.02 -3.02 27.10
N VAL A 144 33.31 -4.24 26.62
CA VAL A 144 32.47 -4.96 25.66
C VAL A 144 32.32 -6.42 26.07
N ASN A 145 31.08 -6.90 26.11
CA ASN A 145 30.75 -8.30 26.38
C ASN A 145 29.68 -8.78 25.38
N PRO A 146 30.07 -9.16 24.15
CA PRO A 146 29.13 -9.67 23.17
C PRO A 146 28.51 -10.98 23.65
N LYS A 147 27.25 -11.25 23.27
CA LYS A 147 26.62 -12.53 23.60
C LYS A 147 27.38 -13.66 22.89
N SER A 148 27.46 -14.85 23.51
CA SER A 148 28.17 -16.00 22.92
C SER A 148 27.69 -16.36 21.51
N THR A 149 26.40 -16.17 21.22
CA THR A 149 25.79 -16.40 19.91
C THR A 149 26.21 -15.39 18.83
N GLN A 150 26.80 -14.26 19.21
CA GLN A 150 27.27 -13.21 18.29
C GLN A 150 28.76 -13.34 17.97
N ILE A 151 29.49 -14.21 18.66
CA ILE A 151 30.93 -14.39 18.47
C ILE A 151 31.15 -15.44 17.37
N PRO A 152 31.79 -15.10 16.24
CA PRO A 152 32.13 -16.07 15.22
C PRO A 152 33.03 -17.18 15.79
N THR A 153 32.82 -18.44 15.38
CA THR A 153 33.57 -19.60 15.89
C THR A 153 35.09 -19.49 15.68
N SER A 154 35.52 -18.82 14.62
CA SER A 154 36.94 -18.53 14.39
C SER A 154 37.51 -17.58 15.44
N VAL A 155 36.76 -16.56 15.84
CA VAL A 155 37.16 -15.60 16.89
C VAL A 155 37.20 -16.27 18.25
N SER A 156 36.23 -17.15 18.58
CA SER A 156 36.24 -17.84 19.88
C SER A 156 37.44 -18.76 20.05
N THR A 157 37.85 -19.44 18.97
CA THR A 157 39.05 -20.30 18.94
C THR A 157 40.32 -19.47 19.11
N GLU A 158 40.42 -18.35 18.40
CA GLU A 158 41.58 -17.45 18.49
C GLU A 158 41.61 -16.66 19.81
N LEU A 159 40.46 -16.41 20.44
CA LEU A 159 40.37 -15.75 21.74
C LEU A 159 41.02 -16.58 22.84
N ALA A 160 40.79 -17.89 22.86
CA ALA A 160 41.46 -18.80 23.78
C ALA A 160 42.98 -18.82 23.55
N SER A 161 43.40 -18.82 22.28
CA SER A 161 44.81 -18.79 21.89
C SER A 161 45.50 -17.49 22.32
N TYR A 162 44.88 -16.33 22.06
CA TYR A 162 45.38 -15.02 22.46
C TYR A 162 45.49 -14.90 23.97
N ALA A 163 44.46 -15.34 24.72
CA ALA A 163 44.45 -15.31 26.17
C ALA A 163 45.59 -16.14 26.78
N ALA A 164 45.88 -17.32 26.21
CA ALA A 164 47.00 -18.16 26.62
C ALA A 164 48.35 -17.46 26.41
N TRP A 165 48.58 -16.86 25.25
CA TRP A 165 49.81 -16.12 24.98
C TRP A 165 49.96 -14.88 25.87
N ARG A 166 48.86 -14.15 26.14
CA ARG A 166 48.88 -13.02 27.09
C ARG A 166 49.17 -13.45 28.52
N ALA A 167 48.63 -14.58 28.94
CA ALA A 167 48.94 -15.12 30.27
C ALA A 167 50.43 -15.47 30.40
N LEU A 168 51.06 -15.98 29.33
CA LEU A 168 52.50 -16.24 29.28
C LEU A 168 53.33 -14.94 29.30
N GLU A 169 52.92 -13.90 28.57
CA GLU A 169 53.62 -12.60 28.57
C GLU A 169 53.49 -11.85 29.91
N MET A 170 52.33 -11.91 30.55
CA MET A 170 52.07 -11.25 31.84
C MET A 170 52.59 -12.04 33.04
N ALA A 171 53.05 -13.28 32.85
CA ALA A 171 53.69 -14.01 33.93
C ALA A 171 54.96 -13.25 34.32
N PRO A 172 55.09 -12.78 35.58
CA PRO A 172 56.29 -12.08 36.01
C PRO A 172 57.49 -12.99 35.75
N LEU A 173 58.47 -12.47 35.00
CA LEU A 173 59.81 -13.03 34.88
C LEU A 173 60.54 -12.84 36.22
N ASP A 174 59.99 -13.38 37.29
CA ASP A 174 60.73 -13.57 38.52
C ASP A 174 61.59 -14.81 38.33
N GLU A 175 62.91 -14.66 38.44
CA GLU A 175 63.88 -15.77 38.43
C GLU A 175 63.59 -16.78 39.57
N ALA A 176 62.71 -16.44 40.52
CA ALA A 176 62.24 -17.33 41.57
C ALA A 176 60.90 -18.04 41.23
N GLY A 177 60.91 -18.98 40.28
CA GLY A 177 59.99 -20.14 40.28
C GLY A 177 58.47 -19.92 40.11
N ALA A 178 57.96 -18.69 40.06
CA ALA A 178 56.51 -18.40 39.94
C ALA A 178 55.93 -18.80 38.56
N VAL A 179 56.77 -18.78 37.51
CA VAL A 179 56.41 -19.31 36.19
C VAL A 179 56.29 -20.84 36.25
N ALA A 180 57.16 -21.52 37.01
CA ALA A 180 57.06 -22.95 37.24
C ALA A 180 55.85 -23.31 38.10
N GLU A 181 55.45 -22.46 39.04
CA GLU A 181 54.25 -22.65 39.88
C GLU A 181 52.95 -22.40 39.10
N LYS A 182 52.89 -21.36 38.25
CA LYS A 182 51.74 -21.14 37.36
C LYS A 182 51.69 -22.14 36.21
N LEU A 183 52.82 -22.53 35.64
CA LEU A 183 52.89 -23.64 34.67
C LEU A 183 52.60 -24.98 35.34
N ASN A 184 52.96 -25.21 36.61
CA ASN A 184 52.51 -26.38 37.36
C ASN A 184 51.03 -26.28 37.68
N ALA A 185 50.47 -25.13 38.05
CA ALA A 185 49.04 -24.98 38.28
C ALA A 185 48.26 -25.18 36.97
N MET A 186 48.79 -24.68 35.85
CA MET A 186 48.23 -24.87 34.52
C MET A 186 48.45 -26.29 34.00
N ALA A 187 49.56 -26.94 34.31
CA ALA A 187 49.81 -28.36 34.03
C ALA A 187 49.01 -29.27 34.95
N THR A 188 48.68 -28.84 36.17
CA THR A 188 47.82 -29.57 37.12
C THR A 188 46.36 -29.38 36.73
N SER A 189 45.95 -28.19 36.30
CA SER A 189 44.64 -28.01 35.66
C SER A 189 44.56 -28.71 34.31
N ALA A 190 45.63 -28.72 33.51
CA ALA A 190 45.67 -29.48 32.26
C ALA A 190 45.68 -30.97 32.54
N ASN A 191 46.36 -31.47 33.57
CA ASN A 191 46.33 -32.86 33.99
C ASN A 191 45.00 -33.23 34.63
N GLN A 192 44.34 -32.33 35.39
CA GLN A 192 42.98 -32.53 35.86
C GLN A 192 41.98 -32.51 34.72
N ILE A 193 42.19 -31.67 33.69
CA ILE A 193 41.40 -31.68 32.48
C ILE A 193 41.71 -32.94 31.68
N ILE A 194 42.95 -33.40 31.60
CA ILE A 194 43.35 -34.64 30.92
C ILE A 194 42.84 -35.85 31.70
N ASP A 195 42.78 -35.83 33.03
CA ASP A 195 42.24 -36.89 33.89
C ASP A 195 40.70 -36.85 33.90
N ASP A 196 40.08 -35.67 33.85
CA ASP A 196 38.64 -35.51 33.65
C ASP A 196 38.27 -35.90 32.22
N VAL A 197 39.09 -35.59 31.23
CA VAL A 197 38.96 -36.01 29.83
C VAL A 197 39.30 -37.49 29.69
N GLN A 198 40.25 -38.07 30.42
CA GLN A 198 40.61 -39.49 30.37
C GLN A 198 39.61 -40.33 31.15
N SER A 199 39.09 -39.84 32.27
CA SER A 199 37.99 -40.48 33.00
C SER A 199 36.68 -40.32 32.26
N LYS A 200 36.42 -39.17 31.63
CA LYS A 200 35.33 -39.04 30.66
C LYS A 200 35.59 -39.86 29.42
N ILE A 201 36.81 -40.00 28.90
CA ILE A 201 37.11 -40.86 27.75
C ILE A 201 37.00 -42.32 28.18
N ALA A 202 37.36 -42.72 29.39
CA ALA A 202 37.22 -44.10 29.88
C ALA A 202 35.76 -44.42 30.19
N ALA A 203 35.03 -43.51 30.82
CA ALA A 203 33.58 -43.59 30.97
C ALA A 203 32.88 -43.54 29.60
N THR A 204 33.38 -42.73 28.68
CA THR A 204 32.91 -42.65 27.29
C THR A 204 33.35 -43.86 26.50
N THR A 205 34.46 -44.54 26.82
CA THR A 205 34.96 -45.74 26.14
C THR A 205 34.20 -46.96 26.62
N ASN A 206 33.84 -47.01 27.91
CA ASN A 206 32.93 -48.00 28.46
C ASN A 206 31.50 -47.75 27.96
N SER A 207 31.04 -46.50 27.94
CA SER A 207 29.77 -46.14 27.31
C SER A 207 29.83 -46.23 25.79
N PHE A 208 31.00 -46.22 25.15
CA PHE A 208 31.20 -46.45 23.72
C PHE A 208 31.31 -47.95 23.44
N GLY A 209 31.74 -48.77 24.38
CA GLY A 209 31.59 -50.22 24.33
C GLY A 209 30.12 -50.61 24.41
N GLU A 210 29.40 -50.08 25.40
CA GLU A 210 27.94 -50.24 25.52
C GLU A 210 27.18 -49.58 24.36
N ALA A 211 27.59 -48.37 23.96
CA ALA A 211 26.99 -47.69 22.81
C ALA A 211 27.42 -48.30 21.49
N SER A 212 28.53 -49.01 21.36
CA SER A 212 28.95 -49.76 20.16
C SER A 212 28.24 -51.10 20.08
N GLU A 213 27.97 -51.75 21.21
CA GLU A 213 27.14 -52.95 21.24
C GLU A 213 25.69 -52.57 20.91
N GLN A 214 25.18 -51.49 21.52
CA GLN A 214 23.92 -50.87 21.11
C GLN A 214 23.99 -50.31 19.69
N LEU A 215 25.13 -49.80 19.21
CA LEU A 215 25.27 -49.33 17.83
C LEU A 215 25.20 -50.52 16.91
N ARG A 216 25.80 -51.66 17.25
CA ARG A 216 25.77 -52.87 16.42
C ARG A 216 24.36 -53.46 16.37
N GLU A 217 23.65 -53.47 17.50
CA GLU A 217 22.23 -53.86 17.58
C GLU A 217 21.33 -52.86 16.83
N ARG A 218 21.56 -51.54 17.01
CA ARG A 218 20.87 -50.47 16.27
C ARG A 218 21.29 -50.40 14.81
N THR A 219 22.47 -50.83 14.42
CA THR A 219 22.96 -50.83 13.03
C THR A 219 22.35 -52.01 12.31
N ASN A 220 22.22 -53.18 12.95
CA ASN A 220 21.44 -54.28 12.40
C ASN A 220 19.96 -53.91 12.29
N ALA A 221 19.37 -53.33 13.34
CA ALA A 221 18.00 -52.83 13.29
C ALA A 221 17.83 -51.65 12.31
N ALA A 222 18.86 -50.81 12.11
CA ALA A 222 18.85 -49.71 11.15
C ALA A 222 19.14 -50.18 9.73
N ILE A 223 19.82 -51.32 9.52
CA ILE A 223 19.97 -51.95 8.21
C ILE A 223 18.61 -52.56 7.82
N ASP A 224 17.92 -53.26 8.74
CA ASP A 224 16.57 -53.79 8.51
C ASP A 224 15.53 -52.66 8.33
N ALA A 225 15.67 -51.58 9.12
CA ALA A 225 14.86 -50.38 8.97
C ALA A 225 15.24 -49.55 7.74
N ALA A 226 16.50 -49.56 7.29
CA ALA A 226 16.95 -48.90 6.06
C ALA A 226 16.54 -49.69 4.83
N GLU A 227 16.46 -51.02 4.89
CA GLU A 227 15.92 -51.84 3.81
C GLU A 227 14.40 -51.64 3.71
N SER A 228 13.70 -51.58 4.85
CA SER A 228 12.28 -51.20 4.91
C SER A 228 12.04 -49.74 4.50
N ALA A 229 12.92 -48.82 4.88
CA ALA A 229 12.86 -47.41 4.51
C ALA A 229 13.30 -47.17 3.07
N ALA A 230 14.15 -48.02 2.47
CA ALA A 230 14.49 -47.97 1.05
C ALA A 230 13.32 -48.45 0.20
N LYS A 231 12.59 -49.49 0.66
CA LYS A 231 11.29 -49.87 0.07
C LYS A 231 10.25 -48.76 0.21
N GLN A 232 10.13 -48.16 1.40
CA GLN A 232 9.24 -47.02 1.61
C GLN A 232 9.71 -45.77 0.86
N ALA A 233 11.01 -45.54 0.67
CA ALA A 233 11.57 -44.42 -0.10
C ALA A 233 11.30 -44.59 -1.60
N GLY A 234 11.32 -45.82 -2.11
CA GLY A 234 10.85 -46.15 -3.45
C GLY A 234 9.35 -45.86 -3.61
N GLU A 235 8.54 -46.23 -2.63
CA GLU A 235 7.10 -45.87 -2.59
C GLU A 235 6.87 -44.37 -2.38
N PHE A 236 7.74 -43.68 -1.63
CA PHE A 236 7.71 -42.23 -1.43
C PHE A 236 8.13 -41.49 -2.70
N GLY A 237 9.05 -42.02 -3.50
CA GLY A 237 9.40 -41.47 -4.81
C GLY A 237 8.24 -41.53 -5.80
N LEU A 238 7.44 -42.61 -5.75
CA LEU A 238 6.19 -42.71 -6.50
C LEU A 238 5.12 -41.76 -5.93
N ARG A 239 5.03 -41.62 -4.60
CA ARG A 239 4.09 -40.68 -3.95
C ARG A 239 4.48 -39.22 -4.13
N THR A 240 5.76 -38.84 -4.19
CA THR A 240 6.19 -37.46 -4.44
C THR A 240 5.98 -37.08 -5.89
N LYS A 241 6.12 -38.03 -6.82
CA LYS A 241 5.70 -37.83 -8.21
C LYS A 241 4.18 -37.65 -8.32
N ASP A 242 3.39 -38.49 -7.66
CA ASP A 242 1.92 -38.32 -7.56
C ASP A 242 1.54 -37.00 -6.85
N LEU A 243 2.31 -36.58 -5.85
CA LEU A 243 2.10 -35.30 -5.17
C LEU A 243 2.44 -34.11 -6.08
N GLY A 244 3.51 -34.21 -6.87
CA GLY A 244 3.88 -33.22 -7.86
C GLY A 244 2.80 -33.08 -8.93
N GLU A 245 2.34 -34.19 -9.49
CA GLU A 245 1.23 -34.21 -10.47
C GLU A 245 -0.08 -33.66 -9.86
N ARG A 246 -0.34 -33.91 -8.57
CA ARG A 246 -1.49 -33.32 -7.85
C ARG A 246 -1.32 -31.84 -7.55
N ILE A 247 -0.11 -31.37 -7.24
CA ILE A 247 0.19 -29.95 -7.01
C ILE A 247 0.05 -29.19 -8.32
N ASP A 248 0.61 -29.69 -9.42
CA ASP A 248 0.46 -29.10 -10.75
C ASP A 248 -1.02 -29.09 -11.18
N ALA A 249 -1.75 -30.18 -10.93
CA ALA A 249 -3.20 -30.22 -11.18
C ALA A 249 -4.00 -29.27 -10.28
N PHE A 250 -3.55 -29.06 -9.04
CA PHE A 250 -4.16 -28.13 -8.10
C PHE A 250 -3.87 -26.67 -8.46
N GLU A 251 -2.65 -26.36 -8.89
CA GLU A 251 -2.26 -25.05 -9.42
C GLU A 251 -3.05 -24.71 -10.68
N ALA A 252 -3.13 -25.65 -11.64
CA ALA A 252 -3.99 -25.50 -12.82
C ALA A 252 -5.48 -25.33 -12.45
N ALA A 253 -5.97 -26.01 -11.42
CA ALA A 253 -7.34 -25.86 -10.92
C ALA A 253 -7.57 -24.52 -10.21
N ILE A 254 -6.57 -24.00 -9.49
CA ILE A 254 -6.61 -22.67 -8.87
C ILE A 254 -6.61 -21.59 -9.95
N ASP A 255 -5.75 -21.71 -10.96
CA ASP A 255 -5.71 -20.75 -12.07
C ASP A 255 -7.01 -20.76 -12.86
N ALA A 256 -7.54 -21.94 -13.18
CA ALA A 256 -8.83 -22.07 -13.84
C ALA A 256 -9.97 -21.44 -13.01
N LYS A 257 -9.99 -21.68 -11.69
CA LYS A 257 -10.99 -21.07 -10.80
C LYS A 257 -10.80 -19.57 -10.62
N THR A 258 -9.56 -19.09 -10.64
CA THR A 258 -9.24 -17.66 -10.50
C THR A 258 -9.65 -16.92 -11.77
N GLN A 259 -9.36 -17.48 -12.94
CA GLN A 259 -9.86 -16.94 -14.22
C GLN A 259 -11.39 -16.99 -14.30
N GLU A 260 -12.02 -18.10 -13.88
CA GLU A 260 -13.48 -18.20 -13.85
C GLU A 260 -14.09 -17.16 -12.89
N ALA A 261 -13.51 -16.96 -11.71
CA ALA A 261 -13.94 -15.95 -10.75
C ALA A 261 -13.75 -14.54 -11.31
N GLN A 262 -12.65 -14.27 -12.00
CA GLN A 262 -12.38 -12.98 -12.62
C GLN A 262 -13.35 -12.69 -13.76
N HIS A 263 -13.63 -13.67 -14.63
CA HIS A 263 -14.67 -13.56 -15.65
C HIS A 263 -16.07 -13.34 -15.06
N LYS A 264 -16.41 -14.03 -13.96
CA LYS A 264 -17.67 -13.80 -13.24
C LYS A 264 -17.74 -12.41 -12.61
N LEU A 265 -16.63 -11.90 -12.12
CA LEU A 265 -16.55 -10.58 -11.49
C LEU A 265 -16.64 -9.46 -12.53
N ASP A 266 -15.93 -9.60 -13.65
CA ASP A 266 -16.01 -8.66 -14.78
C ASP A 266 -17.41 -8.64 -15.40
N SER A 267 -18.02 -9.82 -15.63
CA SER A 267 -19.40 -9.89 -16.12
C SER A 267 -20.42 -9.32 -15.12
N PHE A 268 -20.20 -9.49 -13.82
CA PHE A 268 -21.02 -8.86 -12.79
C PHE A 268 -20.85 -7.33 -12.77
N LEU A 269 -19.62 -6.83 -12.87
CA LEU A 269 -19.34 -5.39 -12.92
C LEU A 269 -19.94 -4.74 -14.16
N ASP A 270 -19.84 -5.39 -15.31
CA ASP A 270 -20.44 -4.92 -16.56
C ASP A 270 -21.97 -4.92 -16.47
N ALA A 271 -22.58 -5.97 -15.90
CA ALA A 271 -24.01 -6.02 -15.64
C ALA A 271 -24.47 -4.93 -14.65
N ALA A 272 -23.68 -4.65 -13.62
CA ALA A 272 -23.95 -3.60 -12.64
C ALA A 272 -23.88 -2.20 -13.26
N LYS A 273 -22.82 -1.91 -14.03
CA LYS A 273 -22.67 -0.63 -14.77
C LYS A 273 -23.79 -0.44 -15.81
N ALA A 274 -24.18 -1.51 -16.50
CA ALA A 274 -25.31 -1.48 -17.41
C ALA A 274 -26.59 -1.11 -16.65
N ARG A 275 -26.87 -1.80 -15.53
CA ARG A 275 -28.05 -1.55 -14.68
C ARG A 275 -28.14 -0.11 -14.19
N THR A 276 -27.05 0.48 -13.69
CA THR A 276 -27.07 1.87 -13.21
C THR A 276 -27.38 2.85 -14.34
N THR A 277 -26.77 2.63 -15.51
CA THR A 277 -27.01 3.49 -16.68
C THR A 277 -28.47 3.44 -17.13
N TYR A 278 -29.08 2.25 -17.16
CA TYR A 278 -30.49 2.09 -17.53
C TYR A 278 -31.44 2.70 -16.50
N GLN A 279 -31.16 2.53 -15.21
CA GLN A 279 -31.98 3.13 -14.14
C GLN A 279 -32.06 4.64 -14.26
N HIS A 280 -30.96 5.33 -14.57
CA HIS A 280 -30.97 6.78 -14.77
C HIS A 280 -31.88 7.21 -15.93
N ILE A 281 -31.92 6.46 -17.03
CA ILE A 281 -32.78 6.78 -18.18
C ILE A 281 -34.26 6.58 -17.82
N VAL A 282 -34.60 5.49 -17.13
CA VAL A 282 -35.98 5.24 -16.66
C VAL A 282 -36.42 6.33 -15.69
N MET A 283 -35.59 6.69 -14.71
CA MET A 283 -35.87 7.76 -13.76
C MET A 283 -36.14 9.09 -14.45
N TYR A 284 -35.34 9.44 -15.46
CA TYR A 284 -35.54 10.67 -16.23
C TYR A 284 -36.92 10.73 -16.89
N TRP A 285 -37.38 9.65 -17.53
CA TRP A 285 -38.70 9.62 -18.18
C TRP A 285 -39.85 9.58 -17.17
N ASP A 286 -39.68 8.91 -16.04
CA ASP A 286 -40.67 8.93 -14.95
C ASP A 286 -40.81 10.33 -14.36
N ASP A 287 -39.70 11.03 -14.11
CA ASP A 287 -39.71 12.41 -13.63
C ASP A 287 -40.33 13.36 -14.66
N ARG A 288 -40.07 13.14 -15.96
CA ARG A 288 -40.72 13.90 -17.04
C ARG A 288 -42.23 13.65 -17.07
N ALA A 289 -42.68 12.43 -16.82
CA ALA A 289 -44.10 12.09 -16.73
C ALA A 289 -44.76 12.78 -15.52
N LYS A 290 -44.10 12.80 -14.36
CA LYS A 290 -44.58 13.50 -13.15
C LYS A 290 -44.67 15.01 -13.38
N ALA A 291 -43.66 15.62 -13.99
CA ALA A 291 -43.68 17.05 -14.32
C ALA A 291 -44.84 17.39 -15.28
N SER A 292 -45.05 16.56 -16.30
CA SER A 292 -46.16 16.73 -17.25
C SER A 292 -47.52 16.54 -16.58
N ARG A 293 -47.62 15.63 -15.61
CA ARG A 293 -48.82 15.45 -14.77
C ARG A 293 -49.08 16.66 -13.89
N GLY A 294 -48.07 17.23 -13.25
CA GLY A 294 -48.22 18.46 -12.48
C GLY A 294 -48.72 19.64 -13.34
N ALA A 295 -48.22 19.76 -14.57
CA ALA A 295 -48.72 20.74 -15.53
C ALA A 295 -50.17 20.47 -15.99
N LEU A 296 -50.54 19.20 -16.15
CA LEU A 296 -51.92 18.78 -16.43
C LEU A 296 -52.84 19.15 -15.28
N ASP A 297 -52.48 18.82 -14.05
CA ASP A 297 -53.29 19.10 -12.86
C ASP A 297 -53.48 20.61 -12.67
N LEU A 298 -52.41 21.40 -12.81
CA LEU A 298 -52.47 22.87 -12.72
C LEU A 298 -53.35 23.48 -13.81
N SER A 299 -53.22 23.02 -15.07
CA SER A 299 -54.06 23.52 -16.17
C SER A 299 -55.51 23.07 -16.05
N SER A 300 -55.76 21.87 -15.53
CA SER A 300 -57.11 21.37 -15.25
C SER A 300 -57.78 22.20 -14.15
N LEU A 301 -57.05 22.53 -13.09
CA LEU A 301 -57.52 23.41 -12.02
C LEU A 301 -57.84 24.81 -12.56
N ALA A 302 -56.96 25.37 -13.40
CA ALA A 302 -57.21 26.67 -14.05
C ALA A 302 -58.47 26.63 -14.92
N LEU A 303 -58.67 25.54 -15.66
CA LEU A 303 -59.85 25.35 -16.51
C LEU A 303 -61.14 25.20 -15.69
N VAL A 304 -61.12 24.42 -14.59
CA VAL A 304 -62.25 24.32 -13.64
C VAL A 304 -62.56 25.68 -13.02
N THR A 305 -61.53 26.42 -12.63
CA THR A 305 -61.69 27.76 -12.06
C THR A 305 -62.35 28.69 -13.07
N LEU A 306 -61.91 28.64 -14.32
CA LEU A 306 -62.40 29.52 -15.35
C LEU A 306 -63.82 29.14 -15.82
N LEU A 307 -64.12 27.85 -16.01
CA LEU A 307 -65.43 27.41 -16.51
C LEU A 307 -66.51 27.26 -15.45
N ILE A 308 -66.16 27.03 -14.19
CA ILE A 308 -67.12 26.74 -13.11
C ILE A 308 -67.08 27.83 -12.05
N VAL A 309 -65.90 28.10 -11.48
CA VAL A 309 -65.77 29.00 -10.33
C VAL A 309 -66.08 30.45 -10.72
N LEU A 310 -65.51 30.96 -11.80
CA LEU A 310 -65.75 32.33 -12.26
C LEU A 310 -67.24 32.59 -12.60
N PRO A 311 -67.93 31.73 -13.39
CA PRO A 311 -69.36 31.90 -13.61
C PRO A 311 -70.20 31.78 -12.33
N ALA A 312 -69.86 30.87 -11.42
CA ALA A 312 -70.56 30.75 -10.15
C ALA A 312 -70.41 32.01 -9.28
N ILE A 313 -69.21 32.57 -9.20
CA ILE A 313 -68.97 33.86 -8.51
C ILE A 313 -69.73 34.99 -9.20
N ALA A 314 -69.74 35.04 -10.53
CA ALA A 314 -70.47 36.07 -11.28
C ALA A 314 -71.99 36.00 -11.06
N ILE A 315 -72.54 34.80 -10.84
CA ILE A 315 -73.96 34.61 -10.49
C ILE A 315 -74.22 35.02 -9.04
N TYR A 316 -73.31 34.68 -8.12
CA TYR A 316 -73.42 35.02 -6.70
C TYR A 316 -73.31 36.53 -6.46
N GLU A 317 -72.34 37.19 -7.08
CA GLU A 317 -72.09 38.64 -7.02
C GLU A 317 -72.74 39.38 -8.20
N ASN A 318 -73.99 39.05 -8.52
CA ASN A 318 -74.68 39.62 -9.68
C ASN A 318 -74.74 41.16 -9.65
N GLU A 319 -74.84 41.78 -8.48
CA GLU A 319 -74.86 43.23 -8.30
C GLU A 319 -73.54 43.88 -8.73
N ALA A 320 -72.40 43.29 -8.34
CA ALA A 320 -71.09 43.79 -8.74
C ALA A 320 -70.85 43.65 -10.25
N VAL A 321 -71.30 42.55 -10.84
CA VAL A 321 -71.22 42.34 -12.31
C VAL A 321 -72.09 43.36 -13.05
N ILE A 322 -73.32 43.59 -12.58
CA ILE A 322 -74.22 44.61 -13.15
C ILE A 322 -73.63 46.01 -12.99
N ALA A 323 -73.04 46.33 -11.84
CA ALA A 323 -72.39 47.61 -11.59
C ALA A 323 -71.18 47.83 -12.53
N LEU A 324 -70.36 46.80 -12.75
CA LEU A 324 -69.24 46.84 -13.68
C LEU A 324 -69.72 47.01 -15.14
N LEU A 325 -70.76 46.28 -15.55
CA LEU A 325 -71.38 46.44 -16.86
C LEU A 325 -71.95 47.85 -17.05
N LYS A 326 -72.65 48.40 -16.05
CA LYS A 326 -73.13 49.78 -16.07
C LYS A 326 -71.97 50.78 -16.21
N HIS A 327 -70.90 50.62 -15.43
CA HIS A 327 -69.72 51.48 -15.52
C HIS A 327 -69.06 51.44 -16.91
N LEU A 328 -68.94 50.26 -17.52
CA LEU A 328 -68.44 50.11 -18.88
C LEU A 328 -69.36 50.76 -19.92
N ILE A 329 -70.68 50.62 -19.75
CA ILE A 329 -71.67 51.25 -20.64
C ILE A 329 -71.63 52.78 -20.49
N ASP A 330 -71.57 53.30 -19.26
CA ASP A 330 -71.52 54.73 -18.96
C ASP A 330 -70.22 55.37 -19.45
N ALA A 331 -69.09 54.67 -19.33
CA ALA A 331 -67.80 55.12 -19.89
C ALA A 331 -67.81 55.21 -21.43
N THR A 332 -68.68 54.44 -22.10
CA THR A 332 -68.89 54.52 -23.55
C THR A 332 -70.01 55.48 -23.94
N TYR A 333 -70.62 56.19 -22.99
CA TYR A 333 -71.68 57.17 -23.25
C TYR A 333 -71.08 58.45 -23.84
N LEU A 334 -71.17 58.61 -25.16
CA LEU A 334 -71.00 59.91 -25.82
C LEU A 334 -72.30 60.71 -25.65
N PRO A 335 -72.28 61.91 -25.04
CA PRO A 335 -73.47 62.75 -24.98
C PRO A 335 -73.87 63.16 -26.40
N LEU A 336 -74.98 62.59 -26.86
CA LEU A 336 -75.62 62.99 -28.12
C LEU A 336 -76.20 64.39 -27.92
N GLY A 337 -75.76 65.35 -28.73
CA GLY A 337 -76.38 66.68 -28.78
C GLY A 337 -77.86 66.62 -29.16
N THR A 338 -78.58 67.73 -29.01
CA THR A 338 -80.04 67.83 -29.21
C THR A 338 -80.54 67.47 -30.62
N GLU A 339 -79.64 67.27 -31.60
CA GLU A 339 -79.96 66.75 -32.92
C GLU A 339 -79.19 65.44 -33.20
N PRO A 340 -79.84 64.27 -33.02
CA PRO A 340 -79.18 62.99 -33.22
C PRO A 340 -78.93 62.71 -34.70
N ASN A 341 -77.69 62.91 -35.16
CA ASN A 341 -77.24 62.43 -36.45
C ASN A 341 -77.17 60.89 -36.42
N ALA A 342 -77.84 60.22 -37.37
CA ALA A 342 -77.92 58.76 -37.47
C ALA A 342 -76.55 58.07 -37.45
N VAL A 343 -75.50 58.75 -37.95
CA VAL A 343 -74.11 58.26 -37.94
C VAL A 343 -73.55 58.16 -36.51
N VAL A 344 -73.91 59.08 -35.62
CA VAL A 344 -73.39 59.07 -34.23
C VAL A 344 -74.07 57.97 -33.42
N LEU A 345 -75.36 57.69 -33.69
CA LEU A 345 -76.08 56.59 -33.05
C LEU A 345 -75.51 55.22 -33.45
N THR A 346 -75.20 55.01 -34.73
CA THR A 346 -74.60 53.74 -35.18
C THR A 346 -73.21 53.55 -34.58
N VAL A 347 -72.36 54.58 -34.56
CA VAL A 347 -71.03 54.52 -33.94
C VAL A 347 -71.11 54.20 -32.45
N ALA A 348 -72.04 54.81 -31.70
CA ALA A 348 -72.23 54.54 -30.28
C ALA A 348 -72.74 53.11 -29.98
N THR A 349 -73.59 52.55 -30.84
CA THR A 349 -74.03 51.14 -30.70
C THR A 349 -72.92 50.14 -31.02
N VAL A 350 -72.12 50.42 -32.07
CA VAL A 350 -70.99 49.58 -32.45
C VAL A 350 -69.90 49.60 -31.38
N SER A 351 -69.57 50.76 -30.81
CA SER A 351 -68.56 50.86 -29.75
C SER A 351 -68.94 50.03 -28.50
N ARG A 352 -70.22 50.09 -28.08
CA ARG A 352 -70.74 49.25 -26.98
C ARG A 352 -70.65 47.76 -27.28
N LEU A 353 -71.02 47.36 -28.50
CA LEU A 353 -70.92 45.97 -28.92
C LEU A 353 -69.45 45.49 -28.92
N VAL A 354 -68.54 46.31 -29.41
CA VAL A 354 -67.10 46.02 -29.43
C VAL A 354 -66.53 45.86 -28.02
N VAL A 355 -66.93 46.73 -27.08
CA VAL A 355 -66.46 46.67 -25.67
C VAL A 355 -66.89 45.39 -24.96
N ILE A 356 -68.06 44.82 -25.29
CA ILE A 356 -68.52 43.54 -24.71
C ILE A 356 -67.91 42.33 -25.46
N THR A 357 -67.84 42.40 -26.78
CA THR A 357 -67.41 41.26 -27.61
C THR A 357 -65.91 40.98 -27.51
N ILE A 358 -65.05 42.00 -27.38
CA ILE A 358 -63.60 41.80 -27.29
C ILE A 358 -63.20 40.99 -26.03
N PRO A 359 -63.60 41.35 -24.80
CA PRO A 359 -63.27 40.56 -23.60
C PRO A 359 -63.80 39.12 -23.68
N LEU A 360 -64.99 38.94 -24.25
CA LEU A 360 -65.60 37.63 -24.42
C LEU A 360 -64.82 36.78 -25.44
N ALA A 361 -64.41 37.37 -26.56
CA ALA A 361 -63.55 36.70 -27.55
C ALA A 361 -62.17 36.34 -26.95
N LEU A 362 -61.55 37.25 -26.18
CA LEU A 362 -60.30 36.98 -25.47
C LEU A 362 -60.45 35.88 -24.43
N TYR A 363 -61.59 35.83 -23.73
CA TYR A 363 -61.91 34.80 -22.76
C TYR A 363 -62.04 33.41 -23.42
N PHE A 364 -62.79 33.30 -24.53
CA PHE A 364 -62.87 32.05 -25.30
C PHE A 364 -61.52 31.64 -25.89
N TRP A 365 -60.73 32.61 -26.35
CA TRP A 365 -59.39 32.35 -26.85
C TRP A 365 -58.46 31.83 -25.75
N LEU A 366 -58.54 32.38 -24.54
CA LEU A 366 -57.81 31.91 -23.37
C LEU A 366 -58.21 30.47 -23.00
N ILE A 367 -59.50 30.15 -22.97
CA ILE A 367 -59.98 28.76 -22.78
C ILE A 367 -59.34 27.83 -23.81
N LYS A 368 -59.39 28.22 -25.09
CA LYS A 368 -58.83 27.42 -26.19
C LYS A 368 -57.33 27.17 -26.00
N LEU A 369 -56.57 28.16 -25.54
CA LEU A 369 -55.15 28.00 -25.24
C LEU A 369 -54.91 27.05 -24.07
N ILE A 370 -55.67 27.18 -22.99
CA ILE A 370 -55.55 26.32 -21.80
C ILE A 370 -55.91 24.87 -22.16
N VAL A 371 -57.00 24.64 -22.90
CA VAL A 371 -57.39 23.31 -23.39
C VAL A 371 -56.28 22.69 -24.25
N ARG A 372 -55.72 23.46 -25.20
CA ARG A 372 -54.61 22.99 -26.04
C ARG A 372 -53.37 22.64 -25.21
N PHE A 373 -53.05 23.45 -24.21
CA PHE A 373 -51.95 23.18 -23.29
C PHE A 373 -52.19 21.93 -22.42
N ASN A 374 -53.43 21.75 -21.94
CA ASN A 374 -53.85 20.59 -21.15
C ASN A 374 -53.71 19.30 -21.97
N MET A 375 -54.25 19.27 -23.20
CA MET A 375 -54.08 18.13 -24.12
C MET A 375 -52.62 17.82 -24.41
N ARG A 376 -51.77 18.84 -24.61
CA ARG A 376 -50.33 18.63 -24.82
C ARG A 376 -49.66 18.02 -23.60
N SER A 377 -50.00 18.49 -22.40
CA SER A 377 -49.47 17.95 -21.14
C SER A 377 -49.89 16.49 -20.93
N MET A 378 -51.13 16.14 -21.28
CA MET A 378 -51.63 14.75 -21.27
C MET A 378 -50.83 13.86 -22.22
N LEU A 379 -50.65 14.29 -23.48
CA LEU A 379 -49.92 13.51 -24.48
C LEU A 379 -48.43 13.35 -24.12
N LEU A 380 -47.81 14.37 -23.53
CA LEU A 380 -46.42 14.29 -23.05
C LEU A 380 -46.28 13.34 -21.86
N MET A 381 -47.26 13.32 -20.96
CA MET A 381 -47.29 12.36 -19.85
C MET A 381 -47.38 10.93 -20.36
N ASP A 382 -48.29 10.66 -21.29
CA ASP A 382 -48.49 9.32 -21.84
C ASP A 382 -47.28 8.84 -22.66
N ASP A 383 -46.67 9.70 -23.48
CA ASP A 383 -45.47 9.34 -24.24
C ASP A 383 -44.27 9.05 -23.30
N ALA A 384 -44.08 9.86 -22.25
CA ALA A 384 -43.03 9.62 -21.27
C ALA A 384 -43.22 8.28 -20.54
N ARG A 385 -44.46 7.93 -20.17
CA ARG A 385 -44.79 6.62 -19.57
C ARG A 385 -44.53 5.47 -20.54
N GLN A 386 -44.95 5.60 -21.80
CA GLN A 386 -44.71 4.59 -22.82
C GLN A 386 -43.20 4.36 -23.03
N ARG A 387 -42.39 5.42 -23.11
CA ARG A 387 -40.92 5.31 -23.21
C ARG A 387 -40.31 4.63 -21.99
N SER A 388 -40.76 4.99 -20.78
CA SER A 388 -40.33 4.35 -19.53
C SER A 388 -40.61 2.84 -19.55
N THR A 389 -41.83 2.43 -19.91
CA THR A 389 -42.22 1.01 -19.98
C THR A 389 -41.45 0.25 -21.07
N ILE A 390 -41.20 0.86 -22.22
CA ILE A 390 -40.38 0.24 -23.29
C ILE A 390 -38.96 0.00 -22.80
N ILE A 391 -38.33 0.96 -22.12
CA ILE A 391 -36.98 0.80 -21.55
C ILE A 391 -36.97 -0.30 -20.49
N GLU A 392 -37.96 -0.32 -19.59
CA GLU A 392 -38.03 -1.34 -18.55
C GLU A 392 -38.23 -2.75 -19.13
N THR A 393 -39.09 -2.89 -20.13
CA THR A 393 -39.33 -4.16 -20.82
C THR A 393 -38.06 -4.62 -21.54
N TYR A 394 -37.37 -3.72 -22.24
CA TYR A 394 -36.09 -4.01 -22.88
C TYR A 394 -35.04 -4.46 -21.88
N TYR A 395 -34.93 -3.78 -20.74
CA TYR A 395 -34.00 -4.14 -19.68
C TYR A 395 -34.26 -5.55 -19.16
N ARG A 396 -35.53 -5.91 -18.90
CA ARG A 396 -35.90 -7.27 -18.48
C ARG A 396 -35.57 -8.32 -19.56
N MET A 397 -35.71 -7.99 -20.84
CA MET A 397 -35.32 -8.88 -21.94
C MET A 397 -33.79 -9.08 -22.02
N ILE A 398 -33.00 -8.03 -21.76
CA ILE A 398 -31.53 -8.14 -21.67
C ILE A 398 -31.14 -9.00 -20.47
N GLU A 399 -31.76 -8.79 -19.31
CA GLU A 399 -31.49 -9.55 -18.09
C GLU A 399 -31.73 -11.06 -18.29
N GLN A 400 -32.77 -11.41 -19.05
CA GLN A 400 -33.10 -12.80 -19.40
C GLN A 400 -32.29 -13.35 -20.59
N GLN A 401 -31.33 -12.59 -21.13
CA GLN A 401 -30.59 -12.91 -22.37
C GLN A 401 -31.51 -13.24 -23.57
N ALA A 402 -32.75 -12.76 -23.56
CA ALA A 402 -33.75 -13.01 -24.59
C ALA A 402 -33.73 -11.98 -25.72
N ALA A 403 -33.01 -10.86 -25.55
CA ALA A 403 -32.94 -9.78 -26.52
C ALA A 403 -31.88 -10.06 -27.61
N THR A 404 -32.32 -10.12 -28.85
CA THR A 404 -31.43 -10.19 -30.03
C THR A 404 -30.88 -8.81 -30.40
N LYS A 405 -29.83 -8.76 -31.24
CA LYS A 405 -29.29 -7.49 -31.75
C LYS A 405 -30.31 -6.71 -32.59
N GLU A 406 -31.28 -7.40 -33.19
CA GLU A 406 -32.36 -6.82 -33.99
C GLU A 406 -33.38 -6.10 -33.09
N ASP A 407 -33.72 -6.69 -31.93
CA ASP A 407 -34.62 -6.08 -30.94
C ASP A 407 -34.08 -4.73 -30.42
N ARG A 408 -32.75 -4.62 -30.28
CA ARG A 408 -32.11 -3.35 -29.88
C ARG A 408 -32.38 -2.24 -30.90
N ALA A 409 -32.34 -2.53 -32.20
CA ALA A 409 -32.60 -1.54 -33.24
C ALA A 409 -34.06 -1.09 -33.23
N LEU A 410 -34.99 -2.04 -33.07
CA LEU A 410 -36.43 -1.76 -32.96
C LEU A 410 -36.76 -0.91 -31.73
N ILE A 411 -36.13 -1.18 -30.59
CA ILE A 411 -36.38 -0.46 -29.34
C ILE A 411 -35.76 0.95 -29.39
N LEU A 412 -34.58 1.10 -29.98
CA LEU A 412 -34.00 2.43 -30.21
C LEU A 412 -34.86 3.26 -31.17
N GLN A 413 -35.42 2.64 -32.22
CA GLN A 413 -36.36 3.31 -33.12
C GLN A 413 -37.63 3.74 -32.36
N ALA A 414 -38.18 2.87 -31.51
CA ALA A 414 -39.34 3.19 -30.68
C ALA A 414 -39.06 4.33 -29.68
N LEU A 415 -37.86 4.38 -29.09
CA LEU A 415 -37.46 5.42 -28.13
C LEU A 415 -37.15 6.77 -28.77
N CYS A 416 -36.60 6.76 -29.98
CA CYS A 416 -36.22 7.95 -30.73
C CYS A 416 -37.35 8.52 -31.59
N ARG A 417 -38.56 7.94 -31.56
CA ARG A 417 -39.70 8.48 -32.31
C ARG A 417 -40.05 9.91 -31.83
N PRO A 418 -40.44 10.81 -32.74
CA PRO A 418 -40.88 12.15 -32.36
C PRO A 418 -42.10 12.05 -31.43
N PRO A 419 -42.22 12.97 -30.46
CA PRO A 419 -43.36 13.01 -29.57
C PRO A 419 -44.65 13.26 -30.39
N PRO A 420 -45.79 12.70 -29.96
CA PRO A 420 -47.07 12.89 -30.64
C PRO A 420 -47.37 14.39 -30.82
N GLY A 421 -47.77 14.77 -32.04
CA GLY A 421 -48.08 16.15 -32.42
C GLY A 421 -46.91 16.97 -33.00
N HIS A 422 -45.76 16.36 -33.31
CA HIS A 422 -44.62 17.02 -33.99
C HIS A 422 -44.27 16.40 -35.36
N GLY A 423 -45.16 15.58 -35.95
CA GLY A 423 -44.96 14.97 -37.27
C GLY A 423 -46.26 14.89 -38.09
N SER A 424 -46.13 14.58 -39.38
CA SER A 424 -47.25 14.39 -40.34
C SER A 424 -48.19 13.23 -40.00
N ASP A 425 -47.87 12.43 -38.98
CA ASP A 425 -48.70 11.35 -38.45
C ASP A 425 -49.72 11.81 -37.40
N SER A 426 -49.82 13.11 -37.15
CA SER A 426 -51.02 13.63 -36.50
C SER A 426 -52.17 13.43 -37.49
N ILE A 427 -52.91 12.34 -37.32
CA ILE A 427 -54.25 12.18 -37.89
C ILE A 427 -55.01 13.41 -37.40
N GLU A 428 -55.06 14.47 -38.22
CA GLU A 428 -55.88 15.63 -37.94
C GLU A 428 -57.30 15.08 -37.74
N PRO A 429 -57.97 15.38 -36.60
CA PRO A 429 -59.34 14.95 -36.42
C PRO A 429 -60.12 15.41 -37.65
N PRO A 430 -60.89 14.52 -38.30
CA PRO A 430 -61.46 14.76 -39.61
C PRO A 430 -62.14 16.12 -39.61
N ASN A 431 -61.65 17.01 -40.48
CA ASN A 431 -62.15 18.36 -40.55
C ASN A 431 -63.66 18.26 -40.80
N PHE A 432 -64.49 18.96 -40.01
CA PHE A 432 -65.96 18.84 -40.11
C PHE A 432 -66.48 19.12 -41.54
N THR A 433 -65.70 19.85 -42.35
CA THR A 433 -65.90 20.03 -43.79
C THR A 433 -65.86 18.73 -44.59
N GLU A 434 -64.98 17.76 -44.30
CA GLU A 434 -64.97 16.46 -44.99
C GLU A 434 -66.19 15.60 -44.66
N VAL A 435 -66.70 15.71 -43.43
CA VAL A 435 -67.92 14.99 -43.00
C VAL A 435 -69.16 15.60 -43.68
N ILE A 436 -69.22 16.92 -43.82
CA ILE A 436 -70.31 17.62 -44.52
C ILE A 436 -70.23 17.38 -46.04
N GLU A 437 -69.04 17.41 -46.64
CA GLU A 437 -68.84 17.15 -48.06
C GLU A 437 -69.18 15.70 -48.43
N LYS A 438 -68.89 14.74 -47.54
CA LYS A 438 -69.30 13.33 -47.67
C LYS A 438 -70.79 13.10 -47.39
N GLY A 439 -71.43 13.98 -46.63
CA GLY A 439 -72.87 13.96 -46.36
C GLY A 439 -73.73 14.66 -47.42
N ILE A 440 -73.17 15.66 -48.11
CA ILE A 440 -73.88 16.45 -49.15
C ILE A 440 -73.55 15.94 -50.57
N GLY A 441 -72.42 15.25 -50.77
CA GLY A 441 -71.96 14.73 -52.06
C GLY A 441 -72.51 13.36 -52.49
N LYS A 442 -73.70 12.97 -52.01
CA LYS A 442 -74.46 11.82 -52.55
C LYS A 442 -75.97 12.13 -52.53
N ALA A 443 -76.42 12.88 -53.53
CA ALA A 443 -77.76 12.83 -54.05
C ALA A 443 -77.68 12.70 -55.57
#